data_AF-X1T3Y7-F1
#
_entry.id   AF-X1T3Y7-F1
#
_cell.length_a   1.000
_cell.length_b   1.000
_cell.length_c   1.000
_cell.angle_alpha   90.00
_cell.angle_beta   90.00
_cell.angle_gamma   90.00
#
_symmetry.space_group_name_H-M   'P 1'
#
loop_
_entity.id
_entity.type
_entity.pdbx_description
1 polymer ?
#
loop_
_entity_poly.entity_id
_entity_poly.type
_entity_poly.pdbx_seq_one_letter_code
_entity_poly.pdbx_strand_id
1 'polypeptide(L)'
;MFILIPGLNLDFLEYDHSKAVALVEYKRRINLEAVSPSLDANIEALIDLGNRAGIPVFCVFYTPNLKRFRVFGLNARGKGYGPPEDITSEYKYVDFLYYIRGRTMPESVGEKLWQ
;
A
#
# COMPACT_ATOMS: atom_id res chain seq x y z
N MET A 1 -7.10 -15.18 7.69
CA MET A 1 -5.97 -15.77 6.96
C MET A 1 -6.33 -15.68 5.49
N PHE A 2 -5.70 -14.79 4.74
CA PHE A 2 -5.88 -14.76 3.29
C PHE A 2 -4.56 -15.15 2.65
N ILE A 3 -4.65 -16.30 1.98
CA ILE A 3 -3.58 -17.01 1.29
C ILE A 3 -3.48 -16.38 -0.11
N LEU A 4 -2.29 -15.95 -0.49
CA LEU A 4 -1.95 -15.57 -1.86
C LEU A 4 -1.83 -16.85 -2.70
N ILE A 5 -2.63 -16.98 -3.77
CA ILE A 5 -2.56 -18.09 -4.74
C ILE A 5 -1.86 -17.57 -6.00
N PRO A 6 -0.81 -18.23 -6.52
CA PRO A 6 -0.09 -17.76 -7.69
C PRO A 6 -0.84 -18.14 -8.98
N GLY A 7 -1.11 -17.13 -9.81
CA GLY A 7 -1.72 -17.28 -11.14
C GLY A 7 -2.64 -16.11 -11.45
N LEU A 8 -2.07 -15.03 -11.99
CA LEU A 8 -2.75 -13.76 -12.30
C LEU A 8 -3.02 -12.86 -11.09
N ASN A 9 -1.93 -12.40 -10.48
CA ASN A 9 -1.90 -11.46 -9.37
C ASN A 9 -2.40 -10.07 -9.79
N LEU A 10 -3.62 -9.71 -9.40
CA LEU A 10 -3.97 -8.31 -9.15
C LEU A 10 -3.32 -7.89 -7.82
N ASP A 11 -1.97 -7.88 -7.78
CA ASP A 11 -1.19 -7.45 -6.59
C ASP A 11 -1.37 -5.96 -6.27
N PHE A 12 -2.17 -5.25 -7.07
CA PHE A 12 -2.33 -3.82 -6.99
C PHE A 12 -3.70 -3.36 -6.49
N LEU A 13 -4.63 -4.25 -6.15
CA LEU A 13 -5.97 -3.84 -5.72
C LEU A 13 -6.18 -4.10 -4.24
N GLU A 14 -6.31 -3.02 -3.47
CA GLU A 14 -6.83 -3.10 -2.10
C GLU A 14 -8.35 -3.03 -2.15
N TYR A 15 -9.02 -3.92 -1.43
CA TYR A 15 -10.46 -3.98 -1.37
C TYR A 15 -10.98 -4.15 0.07
N ASP A 16 -12.21 -3.69 0.28
CA ASP A 16 -12.97 -3.95 1.49
C ASP A 16 -14.45 -4.18 1.15
N HIS A 17 -15.08 -5.19 1.77
CA HIS A 17 -16.46 -5.61 1.46
C HIS A 17 -16.78 -5.67 -0.05
N SER A 18 -15.90 -6.33 -0.82
CA SER A 18 -16.02 -6.48 -2.29
C SER A 18 -16.01 -5.16 -3.08
N LYS A 19 -15.52 -4.06 -2.49
CA LYS A 19 -15.32 -2.78 -3.16
C LYS A 19 -13.84 -2.43 -3.22
N ALA A 20 -13.39 -1.96 -4.38
CA ALA A 20 -12.07 -1.38 -4.53
C ALA A 20 -11.93 -0.14 -3.62
N VAL A 21 -10.88 -0.09 -2.81
CA VAL A 21 -10.59 1.03 -1.91
C VAL A 21 -9.32 1.77 -2.28
N ALA A 22 -8.33 1.10 -2.88
CA ALA A 22 -7.11 1.74 -3.35
C ALA A 22 -6.42 0.90 -4.43
N LEU A 23 -5.55 1.54 -5.20
CA LEU A 23 -4.55 0.85 -6.02
C LEU A 23 -3.17 0.96 -5.34
N VAL A 24 -2.40 -0.12 -5.31
CA VAL A 24 -1.10 -0.18 -4.62
C VAL A 24 -0.05 -0.91 -5.46
N GLU A 25 0.97 -0.21 -5.94
CA GLU A 25 2.11 -0.87 -6.57
C GLU A 25 3.15 -1.27 -5.51
N TYR A 26 3.42 -2.57 -5.36
CA TYR A 26 4.41 -3.09 -4.40
C TYR A 26 5.78 -3.31 -5.06
N LYS A 27 6.84 -2.71 -4.50
CA LYS A 27 8.21 -2.83 -5.01
C LYS A 27 9.19 -3.28 -3.92
N ARG A 28 9.71 -4.50 -4.03
CA ARG A 28 10.74 -5.02 -3.11
C ARG A 28 12.07 -4.29 -3.29
N ARG A 29 12.70 -3.84 -2.19
CA ARG A 29 14.03 -3.17 -2.17
C ARG A 29 14.81 -3.49 -0.90
N ILE A 30 16.14 -3.53 -0.99
CA ILE A 30 17.02 -3.75 0.18
C ILE A 30 17.25 -2.44 0.94
N ASN A 31 17.50 -1.35 0.22
CA ASN A 31 17.67 -0.01 0.79
C ASN A 31 16.45 0.84 0.46
N LEU A 32 15.70 1.27 1.49
CA LEU A 32 14.51 2.11 1.36
C LEU A 32 14.82 3.61 1.46
N GLU A 33 16.01 4.01 1.90
CA GLU A 33 16.36 5.44 2.11
C GLU A 33 16.45 6.20 0.77
N ALA A 34 16.92 5.51 -0.27
CA ALA A 34 17.17 6.08 -1.59
C ALA A 34 16.10 5.73 -2.64
N VAL A 35 14.90 5.31 -2.22
CA VAL A 35 13.82 4.94 -3.15
C VAL A 35 12.91 6.13 -3.44
N SER A 36 12.50 6.22 -4.70
CA SER A 36 11.40 7.08 -5.14
C SER A 36 10.61 6.35 -6.23
N PRO A 37 9.30 6.59 -6.36
CA PRO A 37 8.53 6.06 -7.47
C PRO A 37 9.08 6.60 -8.80
N SER A 38 9.36 5.71 -9.75
CA SER A 38 9.59 6.09 -11.15
C SER A 38 8.26 6.37 -11.82
N LEU A 39 8.12 7.52 -12.50
CA LEU A 39 6.98 7.78 -13.39
C LEU A 39 7.20 7.07 -14.73
N ASP A 40 7.16 5.74 -14.69
CA ASP A 40 7.11 4.91 -15.89
C ASP A 40 5.66 4.72 -16.37
N ALA A 41 5.49 4.18 -17.58
CA ALA A 41 4.19 3.99 -18.19
C ALA A 41 3.22 3.15 -17.33
N ASN A 42 3.74 2.23 -16.50
CA ASN A 42 2.90 1.42 -15.61
C ASN A 42 2.35 2.26 -14.46
N ILE A 43 3.19 3.08 -13.84
CA ILE A 43 2.75 4.00 -12.78
C ILE A 43 1.76 5.04 -13.34
N GLU A 44 2.00 5.57 -14.53
CA GLU A 44 1.06 6.52 -15.17
C GLU A 44 -0.30 5.88 -15.46
N ALA A 45 -0.31 4.65 -15.97
CA ALA A 45 -1.55 3.90 -16.18
C ALA A 45 -2.31 3.63 -14.87
N LEU A 46 -1.61 3.29 -13.78
CA LEU A 46 -2.22 3.10 -12.46
C LEU A 46 -2.81 4.41 -11.92
N ILE A 47 -2.10 5.54 -12.10
CA ILE A 47 -2.60 6.86 -11.71
C ILE A 47 -3.87 7.22 -12.50
N ASP A 48 -3.87 7.05 -13.83
CA ASP A 48 -5.06 7.30 -14.67
C ASP A 48 -6.25 6.43 -14.23
N LEU A 49 -6.02 5.13 -14.02
CA LEU A 49 -7.07 4.22 -13.55
C LEU A 49 -7.65 4.63 -12.20
N GLY A 50 -6.79 4.94 -11.22
CA GLY A 50 -7.23 5.37 -9.90
C GLY A 50 -7.97 6.70 -9.93
N ASN A 51 -7.55 7.64 -10.78
CA ASN A 51 -8.25 8.91 -10.98
C ASN A 51 -9.66 8.69 -11.55
N ARG A 52 -9.80 7.85 -12.57
CA ARG A 52 -11.10 7.51 -13.19
C ARG A 52 -12.02 6.78 -12.22
N ALA A 53 -11.47 5.87 -11.43
CA ALA A 53 -12.20 5.12 -10.41
C ALA A 53 -12.48 5.95 -9.13
N GLY A 54 -11.87 7.13 -9.00
CA GLY A 54 -12.01 7.96 -7.81
C GLY A 54 -11.43 7.31 -6.55
N ILE A 55 -10.36 6.53 -6.65
CA ILE A 55 -9.70 5.87 -5.51
C ILE A 55 -8.24 6.32 -5.36
N PRO A 56 -7.67 6.29 -4.14
CA PRO A 56 -6.26 6.60 -3.92
C PRO A 56 -5.35 5.58 -4.61
N VAL A 57 -4.18 6.06 -5.04
CA VAL A 57 -3.13 5.25 -5.65
C VAL A 57 -1.84 5.42 -4.85
N PHE A 58 -1.18 4.31 -4.52
CA PHE A 58 0.05 4.27 -3.74
C PHE A 58 1.15 3.48 -4.44
N CYS A 59 2.41 3.84 -4.17
CA CYS A 59 3.57 2.99 -4.41
C CYS A 59 4.20 2.65 -3.06
N VAL A 60 4.40 1.37 -2.80
CA VAL A 60 4.91 0.85 -1.53
C VAL A 60 6.20 0.10 -1.77
N PHE A 61 7.29 0.64 -1.25
CA PHE A 61 8.56 -0.08 -1.20
C PHE A 61 8.68 -0.85 0.10
N TYR A 62 9.20 -2.07 0.06
CA TYR A 62 9.31 -2.91 1.25
C TYR A 62 10.60 -3.73 1.28
N THR A 63 11.11 -4.01 2.48
CA THR A 63 12.29 -4.87 2.68
C THR A 63 11.95 -6.35 2.50
N PRO A 64 12.92 -7.20 2.10
CA PRO A 64 12.71 -8.65 1.93
C PRO A 64 12.05 -9.37 3.12
N ASN A 65 12.28 -8.90 4.35
CA ASN A 65 11.73 -9.48 5.58
C ASN A 65 10.36 -8.89 5.98
N LEU A 66 9.77 -8.00 5.17
CA LEU A 66 8.48 -7.36 5.41
C LEU A 66 8.39 -6.56 6.72
N LYS A 67 9.53 -6.13 7.30
CA LYS A 67 9.54 -5.36 8.55
C LYS A 67 9.62 -3.85 8.35
N ARG A 68 9.99 -3.38 7.15
CA ARG A 68 10.11 -1.96 6.83
C ARG A 68 9.42 -1.64 5.51
N PHE A 69 8.68 -0.53 5.50
CA PHE A 69 7.90 -0.05 4.36
C PHE A 69 8.14 1.43 4.14
N ARG A 70 8.08 1.88 2.88
CA ARG A 70 8.04 3.30 2.53
C ARG A 70 6.91 3.53 1.54
N VAL A 71 5.99 4.42 1.86
CA VAL A 71 4.73 4.58 1.14
C VAL A 71 4.69 5.95 0.47
N PHE A 72 4.31 5.99 -0.80
CA PHE A 72 4.15 7.22 -1.56
C PHE A 72 2.75 7.31 -2.13
N GLY A 73 2.06 8.43 -1.91
CA GLY A 73 0.81 8.75 -2.60
C GLY A 73 1.09 9.25 -4.01
N LEU A 74 0.52 8.58 -5.02
CA LEU A 74 0.79 8.87 -6.42
C LEU A 74 -0.18 9.88 -7.02
N ASN A 75 -1.47 9.78 -6.71
CA ASN A 75 -2.49 10.73 -7.15
C ASN A 75 -2.96 11.68 -6.03
N ALA A 76 -3.83 12.64 -6.38
CA ALA A 76 -4.31 13.64 -5.41
C ALA A 76 -5.00 13.00 -4.19
N ARG A 77 -5.81 11.95 -4.41
CA ARG A 77 -6.46 11.21 -3.32
C ARG A 77 -5.43 10.48 -2.46
N GLY A 78 -4.50 9.74 -3.06
CA GLY A 78 -3.44 9.03 -2.34
C GLY A 78 -2.58 9.97 -1.49
N LYS A 79 -2.24 11.15 -2.01
CA LYS A 79 -1.53 12.19 -1.23
C LYS A 79 -2.39 12.74 -0.09
N GLY A 80 -3.70 12.91 -0.33
CA GLY A 80 -4.65 13.40 0.67
C GLY A 80 -4.84 12.48 1.89
N TYR A 81 -4.54 11.18 1.77
CA TYR A 81 -4.53 10.25 2.92
C TYR A 81 -3.32 10.44 3.85
N GLY A 82 -2.34 11.30 3.50
CA GLY A 82 -1.17 11.53 4.35
C GLY A 82 -0.39 10.25 4.66
N PRO A 83 0.09 9.49 3.64
CA PRO A 83 0.87 8.29 3.88
C PRO A 83 2.11 8.62 4.74
N PRO A 84 2.61 7.66 5.54
CA PRO A 84 3.78 7.88 6.39
C PRO A 84 4.96 8.46 5.60
N GLU A 85 5.49 9.60 6.04
CA GLU A 85 6.57 10.31 5.35
C GLU A 85 7.92 9.56 5.44
N ASP A 86 8.09 8.80 6.52
CA ASP A 86 9.29 8.02 6.82
C ASP A 86 9.12 6.53 6.57
N ILE A 87 10.25 5.82 6.58
CA ILE A 87 10.24 4.35 6.58
C ILE A 87 9.59 3.85 7.87
N THR A 88 8.53 3.09 7.68
CA THR A 88 7.61 2.70 8.73
C THR A 88 7.69 1.19 9.01
N SER A 89 7.24 0.79 10.20
CA SER A 89 7.18 -0.62 10.59
C SER A 89 6.01 -1.34 9.92
N GLU A 90 6.04 -2.67 9.96
CA GLU A 90 4.90 -3.51 9.57
C GLU A 90 3.61 -3.11 10.28
N TYR A 91 3.66 -2.91 11.61
CA TYR A 91 2.51 -2.46 12.40
C TYR A 91 1.90 -1.16 11.85
N LYS A 92 2.73 -0.12 11.68
CA LYS A 92 2.26 1.18 11.20
C LYS A 92 1.78 1.12 9.74
N TYR A 93 2.39 0.27 8.92
CA TYR A 93 1.94 0.06 7.55
C TYR A 93 0.57 -0.63 7.50
N VAL A 94 0.38 -1.68 8.30
CA VAL A 94 -0.92 -2.38 8.38
C VAL A 94 -2.00 -1.45 8.95
N ASP A 95 -1.68 -0.67 9.98
CA ASP A 95 -2.58 0.34 10.52
C ASP A 95 -3.01 1.36 9.45
N PHE A 96 -2.05 1.83 8.63
CA PHE A 96 -2.34 2.68 7.47
C PHE A 96 -3.30 1.99 6.47
N LEU A 97 -3.13 0.69 6.22
CA LEU A 97 -4.06 -0.07 5.36
C LEU A 97 -5.48 -0.16 5.96
N TYR A 98 -5.63 -0.21 7.28
CA TYR A 98 -6.95 -0.12 7.92
C TYR A 98 -7.54 1.29 7.81
N TYR A 99 -6.70 2.31 8.00
CA TYR A 99 -7.11 3.70 7.86
C TYR A 99 -7.64 4.03 6.46
N ILE A 100 -6.97 3.60 5.38
CA ILE A 100 -7.47 3.84 4.01
C ILE A 100 -8.80 3.12 3.71
N ARG A 101 -9.11 2.05 4.46
CA ARG A 101 -10.40 1.34 4.42
C ARG A 101 -11.49 2.02 5.28
N GLY A 102 -11.15 3.10 5.98
CA GLY A 102 -12.06 3.79 6.91
C GLY A 102 -12.32 2.98 8.19
N ARG A 103 -11.34 2.18 8.63
CA ARG A 103 -11.46 1.30 9.80
C ARG A 103 -10.32 1.52 10.78
N THR A 104 -10.55 1.08 12.02
CA THR A 104 -9.49 0.95 13.02
C THR A 104 -8.91 -0.46 12.97
N MET A 105 -7.60 -0.59 13.09
CA MET A 105 -6.96 -1.89 13.20
C MET A 105 -7.40 -2.62 14.49
N PRO A 106 -7.92 -3.85 14.41
CA PRO A 106 -8.26 -4.62 15.61
C PRO A 106 -7.03 -4.92 16.46
N GLU A 107 -7.17 -4.87 17.78
CA GLU A 107 -6.09 -5.15 18.74
C GLU A 107 -5.45 -6.53 18.52
N SER A 108 -6.29 -7.55 18.25
CA SER A 108 -5.84 -8.93 17.97
C SER A 108 -4.98 -9.08 16.70
N VAL A 109 -5.07 -8.12 15.77
CA VAL A 109 -4.15 -8.04 14.63
C VAL A 109 -2.85 -7.40 15.08
N GLY A 110 -2.93 -6.30 15.83
CA GLY A 110 -1.77 -5.62 16.40
C GLY A 110 -0.87 -6.54 17.22
N GLU A 111 -1.43 -7.34 18.12
CA GLU A 111 -0.69 -8.29 18.97
C GLU A 111 0.14 -9.30 18.17
N LYS A 112 -0.34 -9.72 16.99
CA LYS A 112 0.34 -10.69 16.13
C LYS A 112 1.52 -10.09 15.36
N LEU A 113 1.50 -8.78 15.10
CA LEU A 113 2.55 -8.08 14.37
C LEU A 113 3.80 -7.80 15.24
N TRP A 114 3.67 -7.91 16.56
CA TRP A 114 4.77 -7.79 17.53
C TRP A 114 5.56 -9.09 17.75
N GLN A 115 5.13 -10.20 17.15
CA GLN A 115 5.82 -11.51 17.17
C GLN A 115 6.80 -11.64 16.00
#